data_AF-A0AAU4P223-F1
#
_entry.id   AF-A0AAU4P223-F1
#
_cell.length_a   1.000
_cell.length_b   1.000
_cell.length_c   1.000
_cell.angle_alpha   90.00
_cell.angle_beta   90.00
_cell.angle_gamma   90.00
#
_symmetry.space_group_name_H-M   'P 1'
#
loop_
_entity.id
_entity.type
_entity.pdbx_description
1 polymer ?
#
loop_
_entity_poly.entity_id
_entity_poly.type
_entity_poly.pdbx_seq_one_letter_code
_entity_poly.pdbx_strand_id
1 'polypeptide(L)'
;MLDQIPPPLAFLADAVTLRRRALGLTRDGLHETGGPAPSTLARIESPTPSTAFPRPTTLDRLDKALKWQSGSAARCLDMRDPVSLEDTVASTGASGGTSAPNIPVPGDPLDFSYVAVPVEVLREGLTLIQQNLAPTDLPGGSTALRGLIQFAQKLSAAHATEVLERFGGPSRTVPGFLQTTFAPYLGDAAPFEESSPSLDDDQRYRRWLAGLSADEGGRYHERWHRKQRALQTAAI
;
A
#
# COMPACT_ATOMS: atom_id res chain seq x y z
N MET A 1 -30.69 -4.27 2.14
CA MET A 1 -29.29 -4.77 2.06
C MET A 1 -28.60 -4.17 0.83
N LEU A 2 -28.46 -2.84 0.76
CA LEU A 2 -27.77 -2.08 -0.30
C LEU A 2 -27.33 -0.70 0.26
N ASP A 3 -26.57 -0.70 1.35
CA ASP A 3 -26.12 0.55 2.00
C ASP A 3 -24.60 0.76 1.89
N GLN A 4 -23.97 0.06 0.95
CA GLN A 4 -22.53 0.15 0.71
C GLN A 4 -22.26 0.92 -0.57
N ILE A 5 -21.22 1.76 -0.53
CA ILE A 5 -20.72 2.47 -1.71
C ILE A 5 -20.27 1.43 -2.73
N PRO A 6 -20.66 1.54 -4.02
CA PRO A 6 -20.16 0.65 -5.05
C PRO A 6 -18.63 0.62 -5.06
N PRO A 7 -17.96 -0.55 -4.98
CA PRO A 7 -16.50 -0.64 -4.89
C PRO A 7 -15.74 0.15 -5.98
N PRO A 8 -16.20 0.18 -7.26
CA PRO A 8 -15.64 1.06 -8.28
C PRO A 8 -15.63 2.55 -7.93
N LEU A 9 -16.68 3.05 -7.28
CA LEU A 9 -16.78 4.46 -6.89
C LEU A 9 -15.89 4.77 -5.70
N ALA A 10 -15.78 3.85 -4.74
CA ALA A 10 -14.84 3.99 -3.63
C ALA A 10 -13.39 4.04 -4.15
N PHE A 11 -13.03 3.13 -5.06
CA PHE A 11 -11.70 3.09 -5.68
C PHE A 11 -11.37 4.40 -6.42
N LEU A 12 -12.30 4.89 -7.25
CA LEU A 12 -12.13 6.17 -7.94
C LEU A 12 -12.00 7.35 -6.96
N ALA A 13 -12.81 7.37 -5.89
CA ALA A 13 -12.78 8.42 -4.88
C ALA A 13 -11.41 8.51 -4.19
N ASP A 14 -10.86 7.36 -3.80
CA ASP A 14 -9.55 7.26 -3.16
C ASP A 14 -8.44 7.71 -4.11
N ALA A 15 -8.43 7.20 -5.34
CA ALA A 15 -7.42 7.54 -6.35
C ALA A 15 -7.40 9.05 -6.67
N VAL A 16 -8.58 9.66 -6.88
CA VAL A 16 -8.72 11.10 -7.14
C VAL A 16 -8.27 11.93 -5.95
N THR A 17 -8.68 11.53 -4.73
CA THR A 17 -8.33 12.26 -3.50
C THR A 17 -6.82 12.22 -3.25
N LEU A 18 -6.21 11.04 -3.37
CA LEU A 18 -4.78 10.83 -3.18
C LEU A 18 -3.98 11.66 -4.19
N ARG A 19 -4.29 11.54 -5.48
CA ARG A 19 -3.55 12.25 -6.54
C ARG A 19 -3.70 13.76 -6.43
N ARG A 20 -4.91 14.28 -6.15
CA ARG A 20 -5.10 15.73 -5.98
C ARG A 20 -4.25 16.27 -4.83
N ARG A 21 -4.18 15.53 -3.71
CA ARG A 21 -3.33 15.89 -2.56
C ARG A 21 -1.85 15.82 -2.89
N ALA A 22 -1.40 14.80 -3.63
CA ALA A 22 -0.01 14.67 -4.09
C ALA A 22 0.41 15.84 -4.98
N LEU A 23 -0.51 16.39 -5.78
CA LEU A 23 -0.29 17.59 -6.59
C LEU A 23 -0.41 18.91 -5.79
N GLY A 24 -0.72 18.85 -4.49
CA GLY A 24 -0.92 20.03 -3.65
C GLY A 24 -2.14 20.87 -4.03
N LEU A 25 -3.10 20.31 -4.76
CA LEU A 25 -4.24 21.05 -5.29
C LEU A 25 -5.42 21.06 -4.30
N THR A 26 -6.07 22.20 -4.14
CA THR A 26 -7.42 22.26 -3.56
C THR A 26 -8.46 21.79 -4.57
N ARG A 27 -9.71 21.60 -4.16
CA ARG A 27 -10.80 21.27 -5.11
C ARG A 27 -10.99 22.39 -6.15
N ASP A 28 -10.88 23.64 -5.71
CA ASP A 28 -10.96 24.81 -6.57
C ASP A 28 -9.75 24.90 -7.50
N GLY A 29 -8.54 24.67 -6.98
CA GLY A 29 -7.32 24.62 -7.80
C GLY A 29 -7.36 23.52 -8.85
N LEU A 30 -7.95 22.36 -8.54
CA LEU A 30 -8.15 21.30 -9.53
C LEU A 30 -9.13 21.74 -10.63
N HIS A 31 -10.20 22.46 -10.28
CA HIS A 31 -11.11 23.02 -11.27
C HIS A 31 -10.42 24.05 -12.18
N GLU A 32 -9.59 24.93 -11.62
CA GLU A 32 -8.80 25.92 -12.36
C GLU A 32 -7.82 25.26 -13.35
N THR A 33 -7.30 24.07 -13.05
CA THR A 33 -6.49 23.26 -13.98
C THR A 33 -7.29 22.54 -15.07
N GLY A 34 -8.60 22.79 -15.16
CA GLY A 34 -9.50 22.21 -16.17
C GLY A 34 -10.27 20.97 -15.69
N GLY A 35 -10.26 20.71 -14.38
CA GLY A 35 -11.01 19.62 -13.76
C GLY A 35 -12.52 19.89 -13.65
N PRO A 36 -13.31 18.91 -13.16
CA PRO A 36 -14.73 19.09 -12.93
C PRO A 36 -15.00 20.17 -11.88
N ALA A 37 -16.24 20.68 -11.84
CA ALA A 37 -16.65 21.69 -10.88
C ALA A 37 -16.40 21.21 -9.42
N PRO A 38 -16.06 22.10 -8.47
CA PRO A 38 -15.71 21.71 -7.10
C PRO A 38 -16.78 20.87 -6.40
N SER A 39 -18.07 21.15 -6.66
CA SER A 39 -19.20 20.38 -6.13
C SER A 39 -19.33 18.98 -6.76
N THR A 40 -18.98 18.83 -8.03
CA THR A 40 -18.91 17.53 -8.70
C THR A 40 -17.72 16.73 -8.17
N LEU A 41 -16.57 17.38 -8.00
CA LEU A 41 -15.38 16.76 -7.43
C LEU A 41 -15.62 16.29 -5.99
N ALA A 42 -16.26 17.11 -5.15
CA ALA A 42 -16.61 16.72 -3.78
C ALA A 42 -17.51 15.47 -3.74
N ARG A 43 -18.44 15.33 -4.69
CA ARG A 43 -19.30 14.14 -4.81
C ARG A 43 -18.52 12.91 -5.27
N ILE A 44 -17.50 13.10 -6.11
CA ILE A 44 -16.63 12.01 -6.57
C ILE A 44 -15.70 11.55 -5.44
N GLU A 45 -15.14 12.48 -4.65
CA GLU A 45 -14.25 12.15 -3.51
C GLU A 45 -15.00 11.63 -2.28
N SER A 46 -16.31 11.81 -2.20
CA SER A 46 -17.13 11.38 -1.07
C SER A 46 -18.44 10.78 -1.58
N PRO A 47 -18.36 9.62 -2.27
CA PRO A 47 -19.53 8.97 -2.82
C PRO A 47 -20.41 8.38 -1.71
N THR A 48 -21.70 8.32 -1.98
CA THR A 48 -22.71 7.62 -1.19
C THR A 48 -23.21 6.38 -1.95
N PRO A 49 -23.95 5.45 -1.31
CA PRO A 49 -24.56 4.32 -2.01
C PRO A 49 -25.46 4.71 -3.20
N SER A 50 -26.03 5.92 -3.17
CA SER A 50 -26.88 6.48 -4.23
C SER A 50 -26.12 7.35 -5.26
N THR A 51 -24.81 7.50 -5.13
CA THR A 51 -24.01 8.32 -6.05
C THR A 51 -23.96 7.69 -7.43
N ALA A 52 -24.35 8.44 -8.45
CA ALA A 52 -24.27 8.01 -9.83
C ALA A 52 -22.82 8.01 -10.33
N PHE A 53 -22.51 7.08 -11.24
CA PHE A 53 -21.21 7.02 -11.91
C PHE A 53 -20.91 8.31 -12.69
N PRO A 54 -19.66 8.82 -12.66
CA PRO A 54 -19.27 9.98 -13.45
C PRO A 54 -19.45 9.71 -14.96
N ARG A 55 -19.83 10.75 -15.69
CA ARG A 55 -19.91 10.68 -17.15
C ARG A 55 -18.50 10.61 -17.76
N PRO A 56 -18.33 10.05 -18.98
CA PRO A 56 -17.04 10.02 -19.67
C PRO A 56 -16.36 11.39 -19.74
N THR A 57 -17.11 12.44 -20.05
CA THR A 57 -16.58 13.82 -20.10
C THR A 57 -16.05 14.33 -18.75
N THR A 58 -16.57 13.82 -17.63
CA THR A 58 -16.05 14.13 -16.30
C THR A 58 -14.77 13.36 -16.02
N LEU A 59 -14.68 12.10 -16.46
CA LEU A 59 -13.48 11.27 -16.36
C LEU A 59 -12.33 11.88 -17.17
N ASP A 60 -12.58 12.34 -18.40
CA ASP A 60 -11.58 13.02 -19.24
C ASP A 60 -11.04 14.29 -18.58
N ARG A 61 -11.91 15.05 -17.89
CA ARG A 61 -11.49 16.24 -17.14
C ARG A 61 -10.63 15.88 -15.92
N LEU A 62 -10.93 14.76 -15.26
CA LEU A 62 -10.09 14.26 -14.18
C LEU A 62 -8.72 13.86 -14.71
N ASP A 63 -8.65 13.12 -15.82
CA ASP A 63 -7.38 12.71 -16.43
C ASP A 63 -6.48 13.91 -16.70
N LYS A 64 -7.06 14.95 -17.33
CA LYS A 64 -6.33 16.18 -17.65
C LYS A 64 -5.83 16.92 -16.40
N ALA A 65 -6.72 17.15 -15.44
CA ALA A 65 -6.43 17.97 -14.26
C ALA A 65 -5.48 17.27 -13.27
N LEU A 66 -5.57 15.93 -13.18
CA LEU A 66 -4.73 15.10 -12.31
C LEU A 66 -3.41 14.67 -12.96
N LYS A 67 -3.15 15.13 -14.19
CA LYS A 67 -1.98 14.75 -14.99
C LYS A 67 -1.86 13.23 -15.14
N TRP A 68 -2.98 12.58 -15.39
CA TRP A 68 -3.02 11.18 -15.76
C TRP A 68 -3.07 11.02 -17.28
N GLN A 69 -2.67 9.83 -17.75
CA GLN A 69 -2.90 9.43 -19.12
C GLN A 69 -4.41 9.37 -19.39
N SER A 70 -4.84 9.76 -20.59
CA SER A 70 -6.24 9.65 -21.03
C SER A 70 -6.76 8.23 -20.81
N GLY A 71 -7.92 8.11 -20.17
CA GLY A 71 -8.56 6.84 -19.81
C GLY A 71 -8.21 6.31 -18.41
N SER A 72 -7.31 6.95 -17.67
CA SER A 72 -6.91 6.48 -16.34
C SER A 72 -8.02 6.57 -15.31
N ALA A 73 -8.80 7.64 -15.31
CA ALA A 73 -9.96 7.79 -14.44
C ALA A 73 -11.05 6.75 -14.76
N ALA A 74 -11.18 6.34 -16.02
CA ALA A 74 -12.08 5.25 -16.40
C ALA A 74 -11.56 3.89 -15.90
N ARG A 75 -10.24 3.63 -15.99
CA ARG A 75 -9.60 2.43 -15.43
C ARG A 75 -9.86 2.25 -13.93
N CYS A 76 -9.94 3.35 -13.17
CA CYS A 76 -10.29 3.29 -11.75
C CYS A 76 -11.70 2.71 -11.52
N LEU A 77 -12.64 2.91 -12.44
CA LEU A 77 -13.97 2.29 -12.34
C LEU A 77 -13.92 0.77 -12.62
N ASP A 78 -12.89 0.31 -13.32
CA ASP A 78 -12.57 -1.12 -13.46
C ASP A 78 -11.67 -1.63 -12.31
N MET A 79 -11.50 -0.83 -11.25
CA MET A 79 -10.64 -1.09 -10.10
C MET A 79 -9.17 -1.34 -10.47
N ARG A 80 -8.70 -0.67 -11.53
CA ARG A 80 -7.30 -0.66 -11.96
C ARG A 80 -6.66 0.68 -11.60
N ASP A 81 -5.37 0.64 -11.32
CA ASP A 81 -4.62 1.85 -10.99
C ASP A 81 -4.61 2.85 -12.17
N PRO A 82 -4.72 4.15 -11.87
CA PRO A 82 -4.54 5.20 -12.86
C PRO A 82 -3.06 5.32 -13.26
N VAL A 83 -2.79 5.75 -14.48
CA VAL A 83 -1.42 5.92 -14.98
C VAL A 83 -1.07 7.40 -14.98
N SER A 84 -0.04 7.80 -14.25
CA SER A 84 0.42 9.19 -14.26
C SER A 84 1.22 9.51 -15.51
N LEU A 85 1.13 10.75 -15.99
CA LEU A 85 1.92 11.18 -17.16
C LEU A 85 3.43 11.11 -16.87
N GLU A 86 3.84 11.32 -15.62
CA GLU A 86 5.24 11.14 -15.19
C GLU A 86 5.74 9.70 -15.36
N ASP A 87 4.93 8.69 -15.05
CA ASP A 87 5.26 7.27 -15.24
C ASP A 87 5.40 6.91 -16.72
N THR A 88 4.57 7.55 -17.56
CA THR A 88 4.57 7.33 -19.01
C THR A 88 5.82 7.92 -19.67
N VAL A 89 6.25 9.12 -19.24
CA VAL A 89 7.45 9.79 -19.76
C VAL A 89 8.73 9.05 -19.34
N ALA A 90 8.79 8.54 -18.10
CA ALA A 90 9.89 7.70 -17.64
C ALA A 90 10.05 6.43 -18.50
N SER A 91 8.94 5.87 -18.99
CA SER A 91 8.94 4.66 -19.82
C SER A 91 9.29 4.92 -21.30
N THR A 92 9.08 6.13 -21.80
CA THR A 92 9.27 6.46 -23.23
C THR A 92 10.67 7.02 -23.52
N GLY A 93 11.39 7.54 -22.52
CA GLY A 93 12.74 8.09 -22.67
C GLY A 93 13.90 7.07 -22.75
N ALA A 94 13.62 5.76 -22.61
CA ALA A 94 14.64 4.71 -22.50
C ALA A 94 15.05 4.09 -23.87
N SER A 95 15.14 4.89 -24.93
CA SER A 95 15.72 4.46 -26.21
C SER A 95 16.56 5.58 -26.81
N GLY A 96 17.81 5.70 -26.33
CA GLY A 96 18.81 6.58 -26.93
C GLY A 96 20.02 6.87 -26.04
N GLY A 97 21.06 6.03 -26.16
CA GLY A 97 22.47 6.45 -26.14
C GLY A 97 23.12 6.95 -24.82
N THR A 98 24.02 6.10 -24.33
CA THR A 98 25.30 6.44 -23.64
C THR A 98 25.29 6.75 -22.13
N SER A 99 25.78 5.74 -21.40
CA SER A 99 26.49 5.70 -20.12
C SER A 99 26.89 7.02 -19.44
N ALA A 100 26.20 7.33 -18.34
CA ALA A 100 26.76 7.75 -17.06
C ALA A 100 25.78 7.29 -15.96
N PRO A 101 26.25 6.87 -14.77
CA PRO A 101 25.35 6.36 -13.73
C PRO A 101 24.51 7.50 -13.17
N ASN A 102 23.31 7.67 -13.74
CA ASN A 102 22.26 8.49 -13.17
C ASN A 102 21.84 7.81 -11.87
N ILE A 103 22.29 8.35 -10.73
CA ILE A 103 21.76 7.98 -9.42
C ILE A 103 20.27 8.35 -9.47
N PRO A 104 19.35 7.38 -9.48
CA PRO A 104 17.94 7.69 -9.38
C PRO A 104 17.74 8.30 -8.00
N VAL A 105 17.43 9.60 -7.95
CA VAL A 105 16.76 10.15 -6.77
C VAL A 105 15.44 9.37 -6.70
N PRO A 106 15.22 8.53 -5.67
CA PRO A 106 14.01 7.75 -5.59
C PRO A 106 12.82 8.71 -5.49
N GLY A 107 11.79 8.47 -6.28
CA GLY A 107 10.44 8.88 -5.90
C GLY A 107 10.17 8.40 -4.46
N ASP A 108 9.32 9.14 -3.75
CA ASP A 108 9.06 8.96 -2.33
C ASP A 108 9.01 7.47 -1.95
N PRO A 109 10.03 6.94 -1.23
CA PRO A 109 10.23 5.50 -1.08
C PRO A 109 9.20 4.83 -0.15
N LEU A 110 8.09 5.52 0.14
CA LEU A 110 7.01 5.10 1.03
C LEU A 110 5.61 5.37 0.45
N ASP A 111 5.46 5.62 -0.86
CA ASP A 111 4.11 5.66 -1.46
C ASP A 111 3.57 4.22 -1.63
N PHE A 112 2.69 3.81 -0.71
CA PHE A 112 2.05 2.49 -0.73
C PHE A 112 0.57 2.62 -1.04
N SER A 113 0.17 2.27 -2.26
CA SER A 113 -1.25 2.18 -2.63
C SER A 113 -1.95 1.03 -1.89
N TYR A 114 -1.23 -0.07 -1.61
CA TYR A 114 -1.78 -1.27 -0.95
C TYR A 114 -0.72 -2.01 -0.11
N VAL A 115 -1.09 -2.34 1.14
CA VAL A 115 -0.34 -3.25 2.02
C VAL A 115 -1.09 -4.57 2.09
N ALA A 116 -0.46 -5.65 1.61
CA ALA A 116 -1.01 -6.99 1.76
C ALA A 116 -0.86 -7.45 3.22
N VAL A 117 -1.98 -7.59 3.93
CA VAL A 117 -2.01 -8.10 5.30
C VAL A 117 -2.48 -9.55 5.26
N PRO A 118 -1.79 -10.51 5.91
CA PRO A 118 -2.28 -11.88 6.05
C PRO A 118 -3.67 -11.91 6.67
N VAL A 119 -4.58 -12.73 6.12
CA VAL A 119 -5.99 -12.78 6.55
C VAL A 119 -6.12 -13.26 8.00
N GLU A 120 -5.14 -14.02 8.49
CA GLU A 120 -5.05 -14.49 9.86
C GLU A 120 -4.90 -13.34 10.84
N VAL A 121 -4.09 -12.33 10.48
CA VAL A 121 -3.93 -11.10 11.26
C VAL A 121 -5.28 -10.38 11.31
N LEU A 122 -5.92 -10.15 10.16
CA LEU A 122 -7.24 -9.50 10.10
C LEU A 122 -8.30 -10.23 10.96
N ARG A 123 -8.32 -11.56 10.91
CA ARG A 123 -9.22 -12.40 11.70
C ARG A 123 -8.98 -12.24 13.20
N GLU A 124 -7.72 -12.22 13.64
CA GLU A 124 -7.37 -11.98 15.05
C GLU A 124 -7.86 -10.60 15.52
N GLY A 125 -7.63 -9.55 14.73
CA GLY A 125 -8.11 -8.20 15.04
C GLY A 125 -9.63 -8.13 15.14
N LEU A 126 -10.35 -8.74 14.20
CA LEU A 126 -11.82 -8.79 14.21
C LEU A 126 -12.35 -9.55 15.44
N THR A 127 -11.68 -10.65 15.82
CA THR A 127 -12.02 -11.45 17.01
C THR A 127 -11.85 -10.62 18.28
N LEU A 128 -10.77 -9.86 18.41
CA LEU A 128 -10.53 -8.96 19.55
C LEU A 128 -11.59 -7.86 19.65
N ILE A 129 -11.98 -7.25 18.53
CA ILE A 129 -13.04 -6.23 18.51
C ILE A 129 -14.38 -6.83 18.94
N GLN A 130 -14.74 -8.01 18.42
CA GLN A 130 -16.00 -8.68 18.74
C GLN A 130 -16.08 -9.14 20.20
N GLN A 131 -14.97 -9.58 20.77
CA GLN A 131 -14.90 -10.04 22.17
C GLN A 131 -14.90 -8.88 23.19
N ASN A 132 -14.44 -7.68 22.80
CA ASN A 132 -14.39 -6.50 23.68
C ASN A 132 -15.61 -5.56 23.59
N LEU A 133 -16.61 -5.88 22.77
CA LEU A 133 -17.85 -5.11 22.63
C LEU A 133 -18.96 -5.52 23.64
N ALA A 134 -18.71 -6.48 24.53
CA ALA A 134 -19.61 -6.77 25.65
C ALA A 134 -19.32 -5.78 26.81
N PRO A 135 -20.21 -4.83 27.13
CA PRO A 135 -19.90 -3.70 28.03
C PRO A 135 -19.72 -4.04 29.52
N THR A 136 -19.83 -5.31 29.93
CA THR A 136 -20.02 -5.65 31.36
C THR A 136 -18.91 -6.48 32.02
N ASP A 137 -17.91 -6.98 31.30
CA ASP A 137 -16.86 -7.82 31.90
C ASP A 137 -15.45 -7.22 31.80
N LEU A 138 -15.26 -6.05 32.43
CA LEU A 138 -13.92 -5.58 32.77
C LEU A 138 -13.47 -6.01 34.18
N PRO A 139 -13.17 -7.31 34.38
CA PRO A 139 -12.03 -7.72 35.19
C PRO A 139 -10.73 -7.85 34.35
N GLY A 140 -10.79 -7.67 33.02
CA GLY A 140 -9.75 -8.06 32.06
C GLY A 140 -8.96 -6.94 31.35
N GLY A 141 -8.91 -5.72 31.90
CA GLY A 141 -8.27 -4.56 31.24
C GLY A 141 -6.83 -4.79 30.77
N SER A 142 -6.06 -5.65 31.44
CA SER A 142 -4.70 -6.02 31.04
C SER A 142 -4.64 -7.04 29.90
N THR A 143 -5.60 -7.98 29.82
CA THR A 143 -5.57 -9.09 28.85
C THR A 143 -6.05 -8.62 27.47
N ALA A 144 -7.09 -7.80 27.42
CA ALA A 144 -7.57 -7.20 26.17
C ALA A 144 -6.53 -6.25 25.56
N LEU A 145 -5.92 -5.40 26.40
CA LEU A 145 -4.83 -4.51 25.97
C LEU A 145 -3.63 -5.30 25.46
N ARG A 146 -3.24 -6.39 26.16
CA ARG A 146 -2.18 -7.29 25.70
C ARG A 146 -2.51 -7.92 24.35
N GLY A 147 -3.74 -8.41 24.17
CA GLY A 147 -4.19 -8.95 22.88
C GLY A 147 -4.12 -7.92 21.75
N LEU A 148 -4.53 -6.67 22.01
CA LEU A 148 -4.45 -5.58 21.04
C LEU A 148 -3.01 -5.22 20.67
N ILE A 149 -2.11 -5.17 21.66
CA ILE A 149 -0.66 -4.95 21.44
C ILE A 149 -0.09 -6.08 20.58
N GLN A 150 -0.38 -7.34 20.91
CA GLN A 150 0.08 -8.50 20.15
C GLN A 150 -0.44 -8.47 18.70
N PHE A 151 -1.71 -8.11 18.49
CA PHE A 151 -2.27 -7.93 17.15
C PHE A 151 -1.57 -6.82 16.36
N ALA A 152 -1.38 -5.64 16.96
CA ALA A 152 -0.69 -4.51 16.33
C ALA A 152 0.77 -4.86 15.96
N GLN A 153 1.45 -5.63 16.82
CA GLN A 153 2.79 -6.15 16.56
C GLN A 153 2.81 -7.10 15.35
N LYS A 154 1.87 -8.05 15.27
CA LYS A 154 1.76 -8.98 14.13
C LYS A 154 1.46 -8.24 12.81
N LEU A 155 0.57 -7.25 12.86
CA LEU A 155 0.24 -6.41 11.71
C LEU A 155 1.47 -5.62 11.23
N SER A 156 2.18 -4.98 12.16
CA SER A 156 3.39 -4.21 11.86
C SER A 156 4.51 -5.11 11.32
N ALA A 157 4.65 -6.33 11.83
CA ALA A 157 5.62 -7.29 11.33
C ALA A 157 5.29 -7.78 9.91
N ALA A 158 4.01 -8.04 9.62
CA ALA A 158 3.56 -8.40 8.28
C ALA A 158 3.80 -7.25 7.29
N HIS A 159 3.52 -6.01 7.70
CA HIS A 159 3.83 -4.83 6.91
C HIS A 159 5.33 -4.69 6.65
N ALA A 160 6.17 -4.85 7.68
CA ALA A 160 7.63 -4.81 7.55
C ALA A 160 8.13 -5.86 6.54
N THR A 161 7.62 -7.09 6.59
CA THR A 161 7.96 -8.13 5.60
C THR A 161 7.63 -7.68 4.20
N GLU A 162 6.44 -7.13 3.97
CA GLU A 162 6.03 -6.65 2.65
C GLU A 162 7.01 -5.58 2.13
N VAL A 163 7.22 -4.52 2.91
CA VAL A 163 8.12 -3.43 2.52
C VAL A 163 9.52 -3.95 2.22
N LEU A 164 10.05 -4.85 3.06
CA LEU A 164 11.36 -5.45 2.84
C LEU A 164 11.40 -6.38 1.61
N GLU A 165 10.30 -7.04 1.22
CA GLU A 165 10.24 -7.81 -0.01
C GLU A 165 10.33 -6.91 -1.25
N ARG A 166 9.82 -5.67 -1.19
CA ARG A 166 9.91 -4.70 -2.29
C ARG A 166 11.30 -4.07 -2.38
N PHE A 167 11.87 -3.65 -1.26
CA PHE A 167 13.11 -2.87 -1.23
C PHE A 167 14.38 -3.71 -0.98
N GLY A 168 14.26 -4.89 -0.41
CA GLY A 168 15.37 -5.78 -0.05
C GLY A 168 15.46 -7.03 -0.93
N GLY A 169 16.19 -8.01 -0.42
CA GLY A 169 16.45 -9.29 -1.10
C GLY A 169 17.81 -9.32 -1.83
N PRO A 170 18.05 -10.35 -2.66
CA PRO A 170 19.35 -10.61 -3.24
C PRO A 170 19.76 -9.46 -4.18
N SER A 171 21.02 -9.01 -4.03
CA SER A 171 21.60 -7.90 -4.80
C SER A 171 20.97 -6.52 -4.55
N ARG A 172 20.11 -6.37 -3.52
CA ARG A 172 19.55 -5.09 -3.09
C ARG A 172 20.01 -4.77 -1.67
N THR A 173 20.26 -3.49 -1.41
CA THR A 173 20.56 -2.99 -0.06
C THR A 173 19.37 -2.19 0.43
N VAL A 174 18.80 -2.62 1.55
CA VAL A 174 17.65 -1.91 2.15
C VAL A 174 18.08 -0.51 2.61
N PRO A 175 17.36 0.55 2.20
CA PRO A 175 17.62 1.92 2.67
C PRO A 175 17.71 2.03 4.20
N GLY A 176 18.66 2.82 4.71
CA GLY A 176 18.94 2.91 6.15
C GLY A 176 17.76 3.37 7.01
N PHE A 177 16.87 4.22 6.46
CA PHE A 177 15.66 4.63 7.18
C PHE A 177 14.69 3.46 7.38
N LEU A 178 14.55 2.53 6.42
CA LEU A 178 13.73 1.32 6.58
C LEU A 178 14.34 0.36 7.62
N GLN A 179 15.67 0.26 7.65
CA GLN A 179 16.35 -0.51 8.71
C GLN A 179 16.09 0.09 10.09
N THR A 180 16.06 1.41 10.20
CA THR A 180 15.77 2.12 11.46
C THR A 180 14.31 1.97 11.86
N THR A 181 13.37 2.21 10.93
CA THR A 181 11.92 2.08 11.16
C THR A 181 11.53 0.66 11.58
N PHE A 182 12.11 -0.36 10.93
CA PHE A 182 11.82 -1.75 11.21
C PHE A 182 12.85 -2.43 12.13
N ALA A 183 13.73 -1.66 12.80
CA ALA A 183 14.73 -2.20 13.71
C ALA A 183 14.16 -3.21 14.75
N PRO A 184 12.97 -2.97 15.36
CA PRO A 184 12.36 -3.94 16.28
C PRO A 184 12.06 -5.31 15.66
N TYR A 185 11.89 -5.39 14.35
CA TYR A 185 11.57 -6.63 13.61
C TYR A 185 12.79 -7.24 12.91
N LEU A 186 13.95 -6.59 12.99
CA LEU A 186 15.21 -7.01 12.38
C LEU A 186 16.23 -7.54 13.41
N GLY A 187 15.93 -7.46 14.71
CA GLY A 187 16.74 -8.05 15.78
C GLY A 187 16.83 -9.58 15.69
N ASP A 188 17.65 -10.20 16.54
CA ASP A 188 17.81 -11.67 16.60
C ASP A 188 16.60 -12.38 17.20
N ALA A 189 15.86 -11.70 18.09
CA ALA A 189 14.64 -12.18 18.73
C ALA A 189 13.44 -11.32 18.30
N ALA A 190 12.30 -11.94 18.03
CA ALA A 190 11.13 -11.23 17.54
C ALA A 190 10.52 -10.41 18.67
N PRO A 191 9.84 -9.29 18.39
CA PRO A 191 9.20 -8.48 19.43
C PRO A 191 7.90 -9.11 19.97
N PHE A 192 7.73 -10.42 19.80
CA PHE A 192 6.55 -11.17 20.24
C PHE A 192 6.84 -11.84 21.58
N GLU A 193 5.88 -11.79 22.50
CA GLU A 193 5.98 -12.49 23.79
C GLU A 193 5.99 -14.02 23.62
N GLU A 194 5.29 -14.53 22.59
CA GLU A 194 5.21 -15.95 22.26
C GLU A 194 5.99 -16.24 20.98
N SER A 195 7.02 -17.09 21.08
CA SER A 195 7.76 -17.61 19.93
C SER A 195 7.02 -18.79 19.31
N SER A 196 6.97 -18.83 17.98
CA SER A 196 6.52 -20.01 17.24
C SER A 196 7.45 -20.26 16.06
N PRO A 197 7.57 -21.52 15.58
CA PRO A 197 8.48 -21.83 14.49
C PRO A 197 8.25 -21.00 13.22
N SER A 198 7.00 -20.62 12.95
CA SER A 198 6.65 -19.76 11.81
C SER A 198 7.03 -18.29 12.03
N LEU A 199 6.83 -17.75 13.23
CA LEU A 199 7.22 -16.37 13.56
C LEU A 199 8.74 -16.19 13.51
N ASP A 200 9.47 -17.18 14.03
CA ASP A 200 10.94 -17.21 13.99
C ASP A 200 11.44 -17.32 12.55
N ASP A 201 10.73 -18.07 11.71
CA ASP A 201 11.07 -18.19 10.29
C ASP A 201 10.83 -16.90 9.52
N ASP A 202 9.70 -16.23 9.75
CA ASP A 202 9.39 -14.94 9.16
C ASP A 202 10.36 -13.86 9.65
N GLN A 203 10.85 -13.93 10.88
CA GLN A 203 11.89 -13.03 11.37
C GLN A 203 13.22 -13.26 10.65
N ARG A 204 13.71 -14.51 10.56
CA ARG A 204 14.92 -14.83 9.80
C ARG A 204 14.80 -14.40 8.34
N TYR A 205 13.61 -14.55 7.76
CA TYR A 205 13.33 -14.07 6.41
C TYR A 205 13.45 -12.54 6.30
N ARG A 206 12.86 -11.76 7.21
CA ARG A 206 13.00 -10.29 7.25
C ARG A 206 14.46 -9.85 7.38
N ARG A 207 15.23 -10.53 8.22
CA ARG A 207 16.67 -10.28 8.38
C ARG A 207 17.44 -10.59 7.11
N TRP A 208 17.13 -11.70 6.45
CA TRP A 208 17.75 -12.05 5.17
C TRP A 208 17.42 -11.02 4.09
N LEU A 209 16.18 -10.55 4.00
CA LEU A 209 15.78 -9.46 3.09
C LEU A 209 16.57 -8.18 3.35
N ALA A 210 16.90 -7.90 4.61
CA ALA A 210 17.73 -6.76 5.03
C ALA A 210 19.25 -6.99 4.87
N GLY A 211 19.69 -8.18 4.43
CA GLY A 211 21.09 -8.54 4.31
C GLY A 211 21.79 -8.84 5.65
N LEU A 212 21.03 -9.08 6.71
CA LEU A 212 21.51 -9.31 8.08
C LEU A 212 21.67 -10.80 8.43
N SER A 213 21.23 -11.70 7.56
CA SER A 213 21.41 -13.14 7.74
C SER A 213 21.57 -13.86 6.40
N ALA A 214 22.19 -15.03 6.41
CA ALA A 214 22.29 -15.90 5.24
C ALA A 214 20.99 -16.69 5.02
N ASP A 215 20.77 -17.15 3.78
CA ASP A 215 19.68 -18.06 3.43
C ASP A 215 20.15 -19.51 3.58
N GLU A 216 19.79 -20.12 4.71
CA GLU A 216 20.06 -21.53 4.96
C GLU A 216 19.15 -22.39 4.08
N GLY A 217 19.70 -22.87 2.95
CA GLY A 217 19.04 -23.81 2.05
C GLY A 217 18.30 -23.20 0.84
N GLY A 218 18.47 -21.91 0.56
CA GLY A 218 17.92 -21.28 -0.67
C GLY A 218 16.41 -21.02 -0.65
N ARG A 219 15.72 -21.36 0.44
CA ARG A 219 14.27 -21.24 0.59
C ARG A 219 13.78 -19.80 0.55
N TYR A 220 14.58 -18.85 1.06
CA TYR A 220 14.19 -17.44 1.09
C TYR A 220 14.32 -16.80 -0.28
N HIS A 221 15.31 -17.21 -1.08
CA HIS A 221 15.37 -16.86 -2.50
C HIS A 221 14.10 -17.29 -3.25
N GLU A 222 13.66 -18.55 -3.08
CA GLU A 222 12.45 -19.04 -3.75
C GLU A 222 11.19 -18.29 -3.34
N ARG A 223 11.02 -18.03 -2.04
CA ARG A 223 9.91 -17.23 -1.49
C ARG A 223 9.89 -15.84 -2.10
N TRP A 224 11.03 -15.16 -2.10
CA TRP A 224 11.15 -13.81 -2.65
C TRP A 224 10.90 -13.76 -4.16
N HIS A 225 11.47 -14.68 -4.95
CA HIS A 225 11.23 -14.76 -6.40
C HIS A 225 9.75 -15.01 -6.74
N ARG A 226 9.04 -15.81 -5.94
CA ARG A 226 7.59 -16.01 -6.09
C ARG A 226 6.84 -14.70 -5.87
N LYS A 227 7.20 -13.93 -4.83
CA LYS A 227 6.62 -12.62 -4.55
C LYS A 227 6.91 -11.60 -5.65
N GLN A 228 8.16 -11.49 -6.12
CA GLN A 228 8.52 -10.54 -7.19
C GLN A 228 7.74 -10.82 -8.48
N ARG A 229 7.56 -12.10 -8.85
CA ARG A 229 6.72 -12.47 -10.00
C ARG A 229 5.27 -12.05 -9.80
N ALA A 230 4.70 -12.26 -8.61
CA ALA A 230 3.33 -11.82 -8.32
C ALA A 230 3.18 -10.30 -8.40
N LEU A 231 4.16 -9.54 -7.91
CA LEU A 231 4.18 -8.06 -8.00
C LEU A 231 4.33 -7.58 -9.45
N GLN A 232 5.13 -8.25 -10.27
CA GLN A 232 5.28 -7.94 -11.70
C GLN A 232 4.02 -8.25 -12.51
N THR A 233 3.36 -9.38 -12.24
CA THR A 233 2.10 -9.74 -12.92
C THR A 233 0.95 -8.83 -12.50
N ALA A 234 0.95 -8.33 -11.25
CA ALA A 234 -0.03 -7.33 -10.80
C ALA A 234 0.19 -5.94 -11.43
N ALA A 235 1.34 -5.71 -12.08
CA ALA A 235 1.69 -4.45 -12.73
C ALA A 235 1.36 -4.43 -14.25
N ILE A 236 0.73 -5.48 -14.80
CA ILE A 236 0.30 -5.61 -16.22
C ILE A 236 -1.23 -5.55 -16.31
#